data_AF-A0A9W4W6J1-F1
#
_entry.id   AF-A0A9W4W6J1-F1
#
_cell.length_a   1.000
_cell.length_b   1.000
_cell.length_c   1.000
_cell.angle_alpha   90.00
_cell.angle_beta   90.00
_cell.angle_gamma   90.00
#
_symmetry.space_group_name_H-M   'P 1'
#
loop_
_entity.id
_entity.type
_entity.pdbx_description
1 polymer ?
#
loop_
_entity_poly.entity_id
_entity_poly.type
_entity_poly.pdbx_seq_one_letter_code
_entity_poly.pdbx_strand_id
1 'polypeptide(L)'
;MAGAMALPAETWLQVAQFSERRDLAALVRTNRRLHSLINRELYRTAMEENLYPLTLGAVKAGNLDTLKVAAAYGADLDVAFPQPFCDQVLGIWDRAHHIDRGPDMDEEDKEHDWAWAAPLHVAVMQGRYEIVEWLIEQGVNLENPGRHICGCLPILHRPVPPLGENDPQLCEFPAWTPLHYAICHTQTSVARLLLAAGACFGCPARVRQVSFVGHPRTE
;
A
#
# COMPACT_ATOMS: atom_id res chain seq x y z
N MET A 1 4.69 -15.07 43.83
CA MET A 1 5.34 -14.71 42.56
C MET A 1 4.43 -13.74 41.83
N ALA A 2 4.62 -12.43 42.04
CA ALA A 2 3.88 -11.41 41.31
C ALA A 2 4.40 -11.39 39.87
N GLY A 3 3.67 -12.02 38.95
CA GLY A 3 4.04 -12.02 37.54
C GLY A 3 4.11 -10.59 37.00
N ALA A 4 4.89 -10.37 35.95
CA ALA A 4 5.07 -9.09 35.26
C ALA A 4 3.76 -8.32 34.97
N MET A 5 2.62 -9.01 35.00
CA MET A 5 1.25 -8.50 34.92
C MET A 5 0.79 -7.58 36.07
N ALA A 6 1.48 -7.54 37.20
CA ALA A 6 1.14 -6.65 38.32
C ALA A 6 1.57 -5.18 38.07
N LEU A 7 2.30 -4.93 36.99
CA LEU A 7 2.80 -3.61 36.65
C LEU A 7 1.66 -2.68 36.15
N PRO A 8 1.71 -1.38 36.48
CA PRO A 8 0.79 -0.35 35.97
C PRO A 8 0.80 -0.27 34.44
N ALA A 9 -0.26 0.31 33.86
CA ALA A 9 -0.33 0.49 32.41
C ALA A 9 0.79 1.43 31.91
N GLU A 10 1.15 2.44 32.71
CA GLU A 10 2.17 3.44 32.38
C GLU A 10 3.56 2.84 32.22
N THR A 11 3.93 1.84 33.04
CA THR A 11 5.25 1.20 32.93
C THR A 11 5.34 0.35 31.67
N TRP A 12 4.25 -0.29 31.27
CA TRP A 12 4.20 -1.03 30.00
C TRP A 12 4.28 -0.10 28.79
N LEU A 13 3.67 1.08 28.87
CA LEU A 13 3.79 2.11 27.84
C LEU A 13 5.22 2.67 27.74
N GLN A 14 5.89 2.88 28.88
CA GLN A 14 7.30 3.27 28.88
C GLN A 14 8.19 2.18 28.25
N VAL A 15 8.00 0.91 28.60
CA VAL A 15 8.74 -0.19 27.96
C VAL A 15 8.47 -0.22 26.46
N ALA A 16 7.23 0.07 26.03
CA ALA A 16 6.89 0.15 24.62
C ALA A 16 7.60 1.28 23.88
N GLN A 17 7.86 2.42 24.53
CA GLN A 17 8.59 3.53 23.91
C GLN A 17 10.08 3.24 23.65
N PHE A 18 10.69 2.32 24.41
CA PHE A 18 12.11 1.98 24.31
C PHE A 18 12.41 0.64 23.64
N SER A 19 11.38 -0.09 23.17
CA SER A 19 11.55 -1.42 22.57
C SER A 19 11.41 -1.37 21.05
N GLU A 20 12.06 -2.31 20.36
CA GLU A 20 11.90 -2.43 18.91
C GLU A 20 10.49 -2.88 18.50
N ARG A 21 10.02 -2.43 17.33
CA ARG A 21 8.70 -2.77 16.78
C ARG A 21 8.44 -4.28 16.68
N ARG A 22 9.49 -5.06 16.38
CA ARG A 22 9.40 -6.54 16.28
C ARG A 22 9.10 -7.17 17.63
N ASP A 23 9.80 -6.74 18.67
CA ASP A 23 9.62 -7.26 20.03
C ASP A 23 8.27 -6.85 20.60
N LEU A 24 7.80 -5.64 20.30
CA LEU A 24 6.46 -5.19 20.68
C LEU A 24 5.37 -5.98 19.98
N ALA A 25 5.51 -6.26 18.68
CA ALA A 25 4.57 -7.10 17.95
C ALA A 25 4.52 -8.53 18.51
N ALA A 26 5.67 -9.09 18.93
CA ALA A 26 5.71 -10.37 19.63
C ALA A 26 5.02 -10.30 20.99
N LEU A 27 5.30 -9.25 21.78
CA LEU A 27 4.75 -9.05 23.12
C LEU A 27 3.22 -8.92 23.09
N VAL A 28 2.68 -8.12 22.17
CA VAL A 28 1.24 -7.94 21.91
C VAL A 28 0.52 -9.26 21.63
N ARG A 29 1.19 -10.23 21.00
CA ARG A 29 0.59 -11.54 20.69
C ARG A 29 0.49 -12.48 21.89
N THR A 30 1.28 -12.24 22.94
CA THR A 30 1.34 -13.13 24.11
C THR A 30 0.21 -12.89 25.10
N ASN A 31 -0.39 -11.69 25.14
CA ASN A 31 -1.28 -11.31 26.22
C ASN A 31 -2.36 -10.32 25.79
N ARG A 32 -3.64 -10.63 26.05
CA ARG A 32 -4.78 -9.76 25.67
C ARG A 32 -4.76 -8.37 26.33
N ARG A 33 -4.25 -8.25 27.56
CA ARG A 33 -4.17 -6.95 28.25
C ARG A 33 -3.10 -6.07 27.61
N LEU A 34 -1.91 -6.63 27.38
CA LEU A 34 -0.83 -5.94 26.67
C LEU A 34 -1.21 -5.64 25.24
N HIS A 35 -1.93 -6.56 24.58
CA HIS A 35 -2.49 -6.36 23.26
C HIS A 35 -3.32 -5.07 23.20
N SER A 36 -4.27 -4.87 24.13
CA SER A 36 -5.12 -3.68 24.12
C SER A 36 -4.38 -2.37 24.41
N LEU A 37 -3.40 -2.39 25.32
CA LEU A 37 -2.66 -1.21 25.76
C LEU A 37 -1.59 -0.80 24.74
N ILE A 38 -0.76 -1.76 24.34
CA ILE A 38 0.39 -1.53 23.46
C ILE A 38 -0.05 -1.36 22.02
N ASN A 39 -1.10 -2.07 21.55
CA ASN A 39 -1.59 -1.81 20.18
C ASN A 39 -2.07 -0.39 20.02
N ARG A 40 -2.82 0.15 21.00
CA ARG A 40 -3.29 1.54 20.93
C ARG A 40 -2.13 2.51 20.72
N GLU A 41 -1.02 2.29 21.43
CA GLU A 41 0.18 3.11 21.29
C GLU A 41 0.91 2.84 19.97
N LEU A 42 1.05 1.59 19.54
CA LEU A 42 1.62 1.23 18.23
C LEU A 42 0.82 1.86 17.07
N TYR A 43 -0.52 1.83 17.13
CA TYR A 43 -1.38 2.52 16.16
C TYR A 43 -1.12 4.02 16.21
N ARG A 44 -1.09 4.63 17.42
CA ARG A 44 -0.82 6.06 17.59
C ARG A 44 0.54 6.48 17.00
N THR A 45 1.63 5.80 17.36
CA THR A 45 2.97 6.11 16.83
C THR A 45 3.06 5.84 15.33
N ALA A 46 2.36 4.82 14.82
CA ALA A 46 2.24 4.60 13.38
C ALA A 46 1.45 5.72 12.67
N MET A 47 0.57 6.44 13.36
CA MET A 47 -0.06 7.66 12.81
C MET A 47 0.93 8.83 12.74
N GLU A 48 1.82 8.94 13.72
CA GLU A 48 2.83 10.01 13.82
C GLU A 48 3.97 9.80 12.81
N GLU A 49 4.36 8.55 12.54
CA GLU A 49 5.44 8.17 11.61
C GLU A 49 4.98 7.86 10.17
N ASN A 50 3.82 8.38 9.76
CA ASN A 50 3.20 8.16 8.45
C ASN A 50 2.51 6.78 8.36
N LEU A 51 1.17 6.85 8.24
CA LEU A 51 0.17 5.77 8.24
C LEU A 51 0.37 4.62 7.23
N TYR A 52 1.32 4.77 6.31
CA TYR A 52 1.53 3.94 5.13
C TYR A 52 1.68 2.44 5.42
N PRO A 53 2.60 1.99 6.30
CA PRO A 53 2.89 0.55 6.43
C PRO A 53 1.72 -0.22 7.03
N LEU A 54 0.86 0.45 7.81
CA LEU A 54 -0.16 -0.19 8.62
C LEU A 54 -1.43 -0.47 7.82
N THR A 55 -1.97 0.52 7.10
CA THR A 55 -3.19 0.36 6.29
C THR A 55 -2.94 -0.61 5.14
N LEU A 56 -1.84 -0.43 4.41
CA LEU A 56 -1.44 -1.33 3.34
C LEU A 56 -1.13 -2.74 3.87
N GLY A 57 -0.38 -2.84 4.96
CA GLY A 57 -0.05 -4.12 5.59
C GLY A 57 -1.30 -4.90 6.01
N ALA A 58 -2.30 -4.20 6.57
CA ALA A 58 -3.59 -4.78 6.92
C ALA A 58 -4.34 -5.33 5.70
N VAL A 59 -4.38 -4.56 4.60
CA VAL A 59 -5.00 -5.00 3.34
C VAL A 59 -4.26 -6.21 2.76
N LYS A 60 -2.92 -6.18 2.72
CA LYS A 60 -2.09 -7.30 2.24
C LYS A 60 -2.28 -8.57 3.07
N ALA A 61 -2.41 -8.40 4.40
CA ALA A 61 -2.67 -9.49 5.32
C ALA A 61 -4.13 -10.00 5.28
N GLY A 62 -5.04 -9.27 4.64
CA GLY A 62 -6.48 -9.57 4.66
C GLY A 62 -7.15 -9.28 6.00
N ASN A 63 -6.54 -8.43 6.84
CA ASN A 63 -7.03 -8.15 8.20
C ASN A 63 -7.95 -6.91 8.20
N LEU A 64 -9.25 -7.16 8.00
CA LEU A 64 -10.28 -6.13 8.01
C LEU A 64 -10.40 -5.42 9.37
N ASP A 65 -10.22 -6.12 10.48
CA ASP A 65 -10.34 -5.55 11.82
C ASP A 65 -9.25 -4.51 12.08
N THR A 66 -8.00 -4.83 11.71
CA THR A 66 -6.89 -3.87 11.78
C THR A 66 -7.13 -2.66 10.88
N LEU A 67 -7.70 -2.86 9.69
CA LEU A 67 -8.01 -1.77 8.78
C LEU A 67 -9.11 -0.84 9.35
N LYS A 68 -10.16 -1.41 9.96
CA LYS A 68 -11.22 -0.67 10.66
C LYS A 68 -10.66 0.14 11.82
N VAL A 69 -9.76 -0.46 12.60
CA VAL A 69 -9.07 0.24 13.69
C VAL A 69 -8.27 1.41 13.14
N ALA A 70 -7.48 1.21 12.07
CA ALA A 70 -6.72 2.29 11.45
C ALA A 70 -7.62 3.45 10.97
N ALA A 71 -8.75 3.14 10.30
CA ALA A 71 -9.70 4.17 9.89
C ALA A 71 -10.36 4.90 11.06
N ALA A 72 -10.66 4.22 12.17
CA ALA A 72 -11.17 4.86 13.38
C ALA A 72 -10.18 5.87 14.01
N TYR A 73 -8.89 5.70 13.76
CA TYR A 73 -7.84 6.65 14.14
C TYR A 73 -7.62 7.77 13.10
N GLY A 74 -8.42 7.83 12.04
CA GLY A 74 -8.34 8.87 11.01
C GLY A 74 -7.41 8.54 9.85
N ALA A 75 -7.16 7.25 9.59
CA ALA A 75 -6.43 6.83 8.40
C ALA A 75 -7.15 7.29 7.12
N ASP A 76 -6.45 8.03 6.26
CA ASP A 76 -6.93 8.34 4.92
C ASP A 76 -6.75 7.10 4.02
N LEU A 77 -7.88 6.63 3.48
CA LEU A 77 -7.99 5.40 2.69
C LEU A 77 -7.80 5.65 1.18
N ASP A 78 -7.72 6.91 0.76
CA ASP A 78 -7.46 7.31 -0.63
C ASP A 78 -6.00 7.68 -0.90
N VAL A 79 -5.15 7.70 0.13
CA VAL A 79 -3.73 7.99 -0.04
C VAL A 79 -3.08 6.91 -0.90
N ALA A 80 -2.50 7.36 -2.00
CA ALA A 80 -1.64 6.54 -2.83
C ALA A 80 -0.28 6.39 -2.15
N PHE A 81 0.21 5.16 -2.12
CA PHE A 81 1.48 4.87 -1.49
C PHE A 81 2.45 4.21 -2.46
N PRO A 82 3.77 4.42 -2.33
CA PRO A 82 4.76 3.75 -3.16
C PRO A 82 4.59 2.23 -3.04
N GLN A 83 4.74 1.50 -4.13
CA GLN A 83 4.74 0.04 -4.16
C GLN A 83 5.96 -0.44 -4.93
N PRO A 84 6.48 -1.64 -4.62
CA PRO A 84 7.33 -2.34 -5.56
C PRO A 84 6.57 -2.55 -6.88
N PHE A 85 7.27 -2.43 -8.00
CA PHE A 85 6.72 -2.87 -9.28
C PHE A 85 6.23 -4.31 -9.22
N CYS A 86 5.20 -4.62 -10.00
CA CYS A 86 4.95 -6.02 -10.31
C CYS A 86 6.10 -6.56 -11.17
N ASP A 87 6.47 -7.83 -10.97
CA ASP A 87 7.59 -8.51 -11.65
C ASP A 87 7.59 -8.31 -13.17
N GLN A 88 6.39 -8.23 -13.77
CA GLN A 88 6.21 -8.01 -15.20
C GLN A 88 6.68 -6.62 -15.66
N VAL A 89 6.36 -5.57 -14.91
CA VAL A 89 6.81 -4.19 -15.22
C VAL A 89 8.26 -4.02 -14.81
N LEU A 90 8.65 -4.63 -13.69
CA LEU A 90 10.02 -4.66 -13.18
C LEU A 90 10.99 -5.18 -14.25
N GLY A 91 10.69 -6.31 -14.90
CA GLY A 91 11.55 -6.84 -15.97
C GLY A 91 11.51 -6.05 -17.28
N ILE A 92 10.45 -5.27 -17.55
CA ILE A 92 10.42 -4.32 -18.67
C ILE A 92 11.32 -3.12 -18.37
N TRP A 93 11.24 -2.61 -17.14
CA TRP A 93 12.05 -1.53 -16.63
C TRP A 93 13.54 -1.88 -16.68
N ASP A 94 13.92 -3.05 -16.17
CA ASP A 94 15.30 -3.52 -16.16
C ASP A 94 15.91 -3.57 -17.56
N ARG A 95 15.15 -4.13 -18.50
CA ARG A 95 15.57 -4.20 -19.90
C ARG A 95 15.67 -2.83 -20.55
N ALA A 96 14.77 -1.91 -20.21
CA ALA A 96 14.76 -0.56 -20.77
C ALA A 96 15.93 0.30 -20.24
N HIS A 97 16.31 0.11 -18.97
CA HIS A 97 17.38 0.87 -18.31
C HIS A 97 18.71 0.11 -18.24
N HIS A 98 18.81 -1.06 -18.88
CA HIS A 98 19.98 -1.94 -18.82
C HIS A 98 20.43 -2.23 -17.38
N ILE A 99 19.48 -2.32 -16.45
CA ILE A 99 19.74 -2.63 -15.05
C ILE A 99 19.94 -4.15 -14.94
N ASP A 100 21.17 -4.57 -14.67
CA ASP A 100 21.47 -5.94 -14.30
C ASP A 100 21.36 -6.06 -12.78
N ARG A 101 20.19 -6.52 -12.31
CA ARG A 101 19.95 -6.79 -10.89
C ARG A 101 20.65 -8.08 -10.46
N GLY A 102 21.98 -8.07 -10.50
CA GLY A 102 22.81 -9.17 -10.01
C GLY A 102 22.47 -9.61 -8.58
N PRO A 103 23.05 -10.71 -8.08
CA PRO A 103 22.74 -11.24 -6.75
C PRO A 103 23.09 -10.29 -5.58
N ASP A 104 23.90 -9.25 -5.83
CA ASP A 104 24.44 -8.31 -4.84
C ASP A 104 23.80 -6.91 -4.96
N MET A 105 22.46 -6.85 -5.06
CA MET A 105 21.71 -5.58 -5.04
C MET A 105 21.78 -4.93 -3.65
N ASP A 106 22.23 -3.67 -3.58
CA ASP A 106 22.24 -2.88 -2.35
C ASP A 106 20.80 -2.48 -1.94
N GLU A 107 20.57 -2.17 -0.65
CA GLU A 107 19.24 -1.77 -0.14
C GLU A 107 18.77 -0.43 -0.74
N GLU A 108 19.69 0.46 -1.12
CA GLU A 108 19.40 1.75 -1.79
C GLU A 108 18.89 1.55 -3.23
N ASP A 109 19.38 0.53 -3.95
CA ASP A 109 18.89 0.21 -5.30
C ASP A 109 17.45 -0.35 -5.30
N LYS A 110 16.89 -0.69 -4.12
CA LYS A 110 15.49 -1.15 -3.97
C LYS A 110 14.49 0.01 -3.90
N GLU A 111 14.95 1.26 -3.88
CA GLU A 111 14.14 2.47 -3.90
C GLU A 111 13.55 2.71 -5.32
N HIS A 112 12.73 1.76 -5.78
CA HIS A 112 12.07 1.79 -7.08
C HIS A 112 10.84 2.70 -7.02
N ASP A 113 11.10 4.00 -7.18
CA ASP A 113 10.22 5.08 -6.77
C ASP A 113 9.11 5.46 -7.78
N TRP A 114 8.47 4.49 -8.46
CA TRP A 114 7.58 4.82 -9.59
C TRP A 114 6.23 4.11 -9.62
N ALA A 115 6.01 3.05 -8.84
CA ALA A 115 4.70 2.42 -8.72
C ALA A 115 3.99 2.91 -7.46
N TRP A 116 2.69 3.10 -7.54
CA TRP A 116 1.91 3.57 -6.41
C TRP A 116 0.49 3.03 -6.43
N ALA A 117 -0.02 2.76 -5.24
CA ALA A 117 -1.30 2.11 -5.01
C ALA A 117 -1.97 2.67 -3.77
N ALA A 118 -3.23 3.08 -3.91
CA ALA A 118 -4.13 3.24 -2.76
C ALA A 118 -4.56 1.86 -2.20
N PRO A 119 -4.99 1.78 -0.92
CA PRO A 119 -5.49 0.56 -0.28
C PRO A 119 -6.49 -0.23 -1.13
N LEU A 120 -7.41 0.46 -1.81
CA LEU A 120 -8.41 -0.14 -2.69
C LEU A 120 -7.77 -0.96 -3.83
N HIS A 121 -6.69 -0.48 -4.45
CA HIS A 121 -6.01 -1.18 -5.54
C HIS A 121 -5.48 -2.54 -5.11
N VAL A 122 -4.87 -2.60 -3.93
CA VAL A 122 -4.28 -3.84 -3.40
C VAL A 122 -5.37 -4.81 -2.98
N ALA A 123 -6.43 -4.31 -2.34
CA ALA A 123 -7.60 -5.13 -1.98
C ALA A 123 -8.24 -5.75 -3.23
N VAL A 124 -8.38 -4.96 -4.29
CA VAL A 124 -8.95 -5.39 -5.57
C VAL A 124 -8.05 -6.40 -6.28
N MET A 125 -6.76 -6.12 -6.44
CA MET A 125 -5.79 -7.04 -7.05
C MET A 125 -5.82 -8.42 -6.39
N GLN A 126 -5.86 -8.44 -5.05
CA GLN A 126 -5.87 -9.66 -4.26
C GLN A 126 -7.26 -10.32 -4.15
N GLY A 127 -8.31 -9.70 -4.69
CA GLY A 127 -9.67 -10.26 -4.63
C GLY A 127 -10.28 -10.28 -3.23
N ARG A 128 -9.85 -9.38 -2.33
CA ARG A 128 -10.31 -9.32 -0.94
C ARG A 128 -11.71 -8.70 -0.85
N TYR A 129 -12.73 -9.47 -1.23
CA TYR A 129 -14.11 -9.00 -1.36
C TYR A 129 -14.61 -8.21 -0.14
N GLU A 130 -14.46 -8.76 1.07
CA GLU A 130 -14.92 -8.14 2.32
C GLU A 130 -14.22 -6.80 2.61
N ILE A 131 -12.94 -6.68 2.25
CA ILE A 131 -12.19 -5.43 2.41
C ILE A 131 -12.65 -4.42 1.37
N VAL A 132 -12.87 -4.84 0.12
CA VAL A 132 -13.34 -3.94 -0.94
C VAL A 132 -14.75 -3.43 -0.63
N GLU A 133 -15.65 -4.30 -0.17
CA GLU A 133 -17.00 -3.93 0.25
C GLU A 133 -16.97 -2.88 1.35
N TRP A 134 -16.19 -3.13 2.41
CA TRP A 134 -16.06 -2.18 3.50
C TRP A 134 -15.40 -0.86 3.07
N LEU A 135 -14.38 -0.89 2.20
CA LEU A 135 -13.76 0.32 1.67
C LEU A 135 -14.76 1.17 0.87
N ILE A 136 -15.60 0.53 0.04
CA ILE A 136 -16.68 1.20 -0.71
C ILE A 136 -17.67 1.87 0.27
N GLU A 137 -18.03 1.20 1.36
CA GLU A 137 -18.90 1.77 2.41
C GLU A 137 -18.29 3.01 3.08
N GLN A 138 -16.96 3.08 3.18
CA GLN A 138 -16.26 4.27 3.71
C GLN A 138 -16.23 5.44 2.73
N GLY A 139 -16.73 5.28 1.50
CA GLY A 139 -16.81 6.35 0.51
C GLY A 139 -15.47 6.68 -0.15
N VAL A 140 -14.56 5.70 -0.25
CA VAL A 140 -13.30 5.86 -0.98
C VAL A 140 -13.52 6.18 -2.45
N ASN A 141 -12.58 6.89 -3.06
CA ASN A 141 -12.65 7.21 -4.48
C ASN A 141 -12.41 5.97 -5.35
N LEU A 142 -13.48 5.45 -5.97
CA LEU A 142 -13.44 4.29 -6.86
C LEU A 142 -12.66 4.54 -8.15
N GLU A 143 -12.40 5.80 -8.49
CA GLU A 143 -11.67 6.24 -9.67
C GLU A 143 -10.26 6.72 -9.32
N ASN A 144 -9.81 6.49 -8.08
CA ASN A 144 -8.47 6.84 -7.66
C ASN A 144 -7.47 6.11 -8.56
N PRO A 145 -6.61 6.81 -9.32
CA PRO A 145 -5.65 6.14 -10.17
C PRO A 145 -4.68 5.27 -9.37
N GLY A 146 -4.11 4.24 -10.00
CA GLY A 146 -2.98 3.48 -9.51
C GLY A 146 -1.98 3.29 -10.64
N ARG A 147 -0.71 3.05 -10.33
CA ARG A 147 0.34 2.99 -11.36
C ARG A 147 1.29 1.83 -11.20
N HIS A 148 1.59 1.19 -12.33
CA HIS A 148 2.58 0.10 -12.44
C HIS A 148 2.34 -1.10 -11.50
N ILE A 149 1.09 -1.24 -11.04
CA ILE A 149 0.61 -2.33 -10.19
C ILE A 149 0.34 -3.61 -11.02
N CYS A 150 0.11 -3.48 -12.33
CA CYS A 150 -0.07 -4.59 -13.27
C CYS A 150 0.68 -4.32 -14.58
N GLY A 151 1.08 -5.37 -15.30
CA GLY A 151 1.76 -5.24 -16.60
C GLY A 151 0.84 -4.95 -17.79
N CYS A 152 -0.41 -4.55 -17.53
CA CYS A 152 -1.37 -4.06 -18.52
C CYS A 152 -0.93 -2.65 -19.05
N LEU A 153 0.29 -2.54 -19.60
CA LEU A 153 0.81 -1.33 -20.25
C LEU A 153 0.23 -1.22 -21.67
N PRO A 154 -0.17 -0.03 -22.16
CA PRO A 154 -0.55 0.17 -23.57
C PRO A 154 0.60 -0.09 -24.56
N ILE A 155 1.80 -0.44 -24.07
CA ILE A 155 3.06 -0.48 -24.82
C ILE A 155 3.48 -1.91 -25.21
N LEU A 156 2.70 -2.95 -24.87
CA LEU A 156 3.01 -4.31 -25.38
C LEU A 156 2.98 -4.43 -26.93
N HIS A 157 2.62 -3.36 -27.66
CA HIS A 157 2.69 -3.28 -29.12
C HIS A 157 3.66 -2.24 -29.70
N ARG A 158 4.45 -1.50 -28.90
CA ARG A 158 5.45 -0.54 -29.44
C ARG A 158 6.79 -0.69 -28.72
N PRO A 159 7.94 -0.72 -29.44
CA PRO A 159 9.24 -0.73 -28.79
C PRO A 159 9.36 0.50 -27.88
N VAL A 160 9.70 0.26 -26.61
CA VAL A 160 10.09 1.28 -25.65
C VAL A 160 11.34 1.95 -26.22
N PRO A 161 11.32 3.26 -26.59
CA PRO A 161 12.54 3.93 -27.00
C PRO A 161 13.54 3.94 -25.84
N PRO A 162 14.86 3.98 -26.10
CA PRO A 162 15.85 4.11 -25.03
C PRO A 162 15.56 5.40 -24.26
N LEU A 163 15.07 5.26 -23.03
CA LEU A 163 14.68 6.36 -22.16
C LEU A 163 15.97 6.99 -21.61
N GLY A 164 16.22 8.25 -21.91
CA GLY A 164 17.36 8.97 -21.34
C GLY A 164 17.17 9.20 -19.83
N GLU A 165 18.27 9.40 -19.09
CA GLU A 165 18.30 9.63 -17.64
C GLU A 165 17.43 10.81 -17.13
N ASN A 166 16.84 11.61 -18.03
CA ASN A 166 15.96 12.73 -17.72
C ASN A 166 14.71 12.81 -18.61
N ASP A 167 14.23 11.68 -19.15
CA ASP A 167 13.06 11.71 -20.03
C ASP A 167 11.74 11.84 -19.24
N PRO A 168 10.96 12.94 -19.42
CA PRO A 168 9.66 13.14 -18.77
C PRO A 168 8.59 12.11 -19.17
N GLN A 169 8.90 11.19 -20.09
CA GLN A 169 8.00 10.16 -20.61
C GLN A 169 7.74 9.03 -19.61
N LEU A 170 8.58 8.88 -18.56
CA LEU A 170 8.25 8.02 -17.43
C LEU A 170 7.02 8.50 -16.67
N CYS A 171 6.52 9.73 -16.88
CA CYS A 171 5.26 10.24 -16.36
C CYS A 171 4.06 9.99 -17.32
N GLU A 172 4.30 9.51 -18.54
CA GLU A 172 3.26 9.28 -19.57
C GLU A 172 2.63 7.88 -19.54
N PHE A 173 3.19 6.91 -18.78
CA PHE A 173 2.49 5.64 -18.62
C PHE A 173 1.15 5.84 -17.92
N PRO A 174 0.06 5.24 -18.44
CA PRO A 174 -1.26 5.46 -17.88
C PRO A 174 -1.31 4.92 -16.46
N ALA A 175 -1.96 5.69 -15.59
CA ALA A 175 -2.53 5.11 -14.41
C ALA A 175 -3.83 4.39 -14.78
N TRP A 176 -4.19 3.38 -14.00
CA TRP A 176 -5.39 2.60 -14.18
C TRP A 176 -6.32 2.76 -12.99
N THR A 177 -7.61 2.59 -13.22
CA THR A 177 -8.61 2.61 -12.16
C THR A 177 -8.67 1.25 -11.45
N PRO A 178 -9.16 1.18 -10.20
CA PRO A 178 -9.43 -0.07 -9.48
C PRO A 178 -10.20 -1.10 -10.32
N LEU A 179 -11.17 -0.67 -11.13
CA LEU A 179 -11.93 -1.56 -12.01
C LEU A 179 -11.04 -2.26 -13.05
N HIS A 180 -10.06 -1.57 -13.63
CA HIS A 180 -9.09 -2.19 -14.54
C HIS A 180 -8.31 -3.29 -13.83
N TYR A 181 -7.84 -3.05 -12.60
CA TYR A 181 -7.12 -4.06 -11.83
C TYR A 181 -7.99 -5.26 -11.49
N ALA A 182 -9.28 -5.07 -11.19
CA ALA A 182 -10.20 -6.18 -10.98
C ALA A 182 -10.29 -7.06 -12.23
N ILE A 183 -10.32 -6.46 -13.43
CA ILE A 183 -10.39 -7.17 -14.71
C ILE A 183 -9.05 -7.84 -15.05
N CYS A 184 -7.94 -7.10 -14.99
CA CYS A 184 -6.58 -7.58 -15.31
C CYS A 184 -6.19 -8.77 -14.39
N HIS A 185 -6.66 -8.81 -13.15
CA HIS A 185 -6.45 -9.92 -12.20
C HIS A 185 -7.58 -10.96 -12.16
N THR A 186 -8.56 -10.90 -13.08
CA THR A 186 -9.69 -11.86 -13.18
C THR A 186 -10.60 -11.94 -11.95
N GLN A 187 -10.66 -10.87 -11.16
CA GLN A 187 -11.45 -10.75 -9.94
C GLN A 187 -12.91 -10.38 -10.24
N THR A 188 -13.65 -11.31 -10.84
CA THR A 188 -15.01 -11.09 -11.35
C THR A 188 -16.01 -10.61 -10.29
N SER A 189 -15.98 -11.19 -9.08
CA SER A 189 -16.87 -10.78 -7.98
C SER A 189 -16.61 -9.35 -7.53
N VAL A 190 -15.33 -8.97 -7.43
CA VAL A 190 -14.92 -7.61 -7.06
C VAL A 190 -15.23 -6.61 -8.16
N ALA A 191 -15.02 -6.97 -9.44
CA ALA A 191 -15.40 -6.12 -10.57
C ALA A 191 -16.90 -5.84 -10.59
N ARG A 192 -17.74 -6.85 -10.31
CA ARG A 192 -19.20 -6.67 -10.19
C ARG A 192 -19.56 -5.75 -9.04
N LEU A 193 -18.88 -5.88 -7.89
CA LEU A 193 -19.09 -5.02 -6.73
C LEU A 193 -18.73 -3.56 -7.03
N LEU A 194 -17.59 -3.31 -7.68
CA LEU A 194 -17.19 -1.97 -8.10
C LEU A 194 -18.18 -1.35 -9.09
N LEU A 195 -18.65 -2.12 -10.07
CA LEU A 195 -19.68 -1.65 -11.02
C LEU A 195 -21.00 -1.35 -10.34
N ALA A 196 -21.43 -2.18 -9.38
CA ALA A 196 -22.63 -1.94 -8.58
C ALA A 196 -22.50 -0.69 -7.71
N ALA A 197 -21.29 -0.38 -7.23
CA ALA A 197 -20.97 0.83 -6.48
C ALA A 197 -20.84 2.09 -7.36
N GLY A 198 -20.97 1.97 -8.69
CA GLY A 198 -20.95 3.09 -9.62
C GLY A 198 -19.56 3.41 -10.21
N ALA A 199 -18.58 2.50 -10.10
CA ALA A 199 -17.31 2.64 -10.80
C ALA A 199 -17.56 2.72 -12.32
N CYS A 200 -16.89 3.65 -12.98
CA CYS A 200 -17.13 3.93 -14.38
C CYS A 200 -16.27 3.05 -15.29
N PHE A 201 -16.85 2.64 -16.42
CA PHE A 201 -16.20 1.71 -17.36
C PHE A 201 -15.23 2.40 -18.36
N GLY A 202 -15.21 3.74 -18.39
CA GLY A 202 -14.54 4.49 -19.46
C GLY A 202 -13.86 5.79 -19.05
N CYS A 203 -13.65 6.05 -17.75
CA CYS A 203 -12.86 7.22 -17.36
C CYS A 203 -11.37 6.92 -17.55
N PRO A 204 -10.63 7.75 -18.30
CA PRO A 204 -9.19 7.72 -18.23
C PRO A 204 -8.79 8.12 -16.81
N ALA A 205 -7.95 7.32 -16.15
CA ALA A 205 -7.46 7.65 -14.82
C ALA A 205 -6.64 8.96 -14.92
N ARG A 206 -7.25 10.09 -14.57
CA ARG A 206 -6.61 11.41 -14.64
C ARG A 206 -5.66 11.53 -13.46
N VAL A 207 -4.38 11.32 -13.72
CA VAL A 207 -3.32 11.65 -12.76
C VAL A 207 -3.25 13.18 -12.68
N ARG A 208 -3.93 13.78 -11.70
CA ARG A 208 -3.51 15.08 -11.16
C ARG A 208 -2.31 14.79 -10.25
N GLN A 209 -1.30 15.66 -10.26
CA GLN A 209 -0.06 15.50 -9.48
C GLN A 209 -0.33 14.80 -8.14
N VAL A 210 0.20 13.60 -7.98
CA VAL A 210 0.02 12.82 -6.75
C VAL A 210 0.99 13.41 -5.73
N SER A 211 0.46 14.11 -4.74
CA SER A 211 1.23 14.56 -3.59
C SER A 211 1.57 13.34 -2.74
N PHE A 212 2.74 12.74 -2.94
CA PHE A 212 3.22 11.72 -2.01
C PHE A 212 3.40 12.35 -0.64
N VAL A 213 2.80 11.75 0.39
CA VAL A 213 3.04 12.16 1.78
C VAL A 213 4.44 11.66 2.16
N GLY A 214 5.43 12.54 2.01
CA GLY A 214 6.79 12.37 2.53
C GLY A 214 7.68 11.47 1.69
N HIS A 215 8.48 12.06 0.82
CA HIS A 215 9.91 11.70 0.74
C HIS A 215 10.70 12.94 1.17
N PRO A 216 11.59 12.83 2.17
CA PRO A 216 12.62 13.84 2.31
C PRO A 216 13.44 13.75 1.01
N ARG A 217 13.40 14.81 0.20
CA ARG A 217 14.42 15.00 -0.82
C ARG A 217 15.73 15.09 -0.06
N THR A 218 16.52 14.03 -0.09
CA THR A 218 17.93 14.12 0.24
C THR A 218 18.58 14.93 -0.87
N GLU A 219 19.07 16.11 -0.49
CA GLU A 219 19.97 16.94 -1.31
C GLU A 219 21.33 16.26 -1.49
#